data_AF-A0A937RA34-F1
#
_entry.id   AF-A0A937RA34-F1
#
_cell.length_a   1.000
_cell.length_b   1.000
_cell.length_c   1.000
_cell.angle_alpha   90.00
_cell.angle_beta   90.00
_cell.angle_gamma   90.00
#
_symmetry.space_group_name_H-M   'P 1'
#
loop_
_entity.id
_entity.type
_entity.pdbx_description
1 polymer ?
#
loop_
_entity_poly.entity_id
_entity_poly.type
_entity_poly.pdbx_seq_one_letter_code
_entity_poly.pdbx_strand_id
1 'polypeptide(L)'
;MRGVLALLLLVLQGTLAAGEVPWPMPQWPLCKPRDMGMDEASLKQARDYALKGGGSGFIVRHGRLVMQWGDPQRRYDLKSSTKSLGFTAMGLALADRKV
;
A
#
# COMPACT_ATOMS: atom_id res chain seq x y z
N MET A 1 37.27 -28.54 -13.32
CA MET A 1 36.35 -27.73 -14.16
C MET A 1 34.87 -27.87 -13.78
N ARG A 2 34.37 -29.04 -13.36
CA ARG A 2 32.98 -29.24 -12.92
C ARG A 2 32.60 -28.48 -11.64
N GLY A 3 33.53 -28.33 -10.68
CA GLY A 3 33.27 -27.60 -9.43
C GLY A 3 33.17 -26.08 -9.57
N VAL A 4 33.83 -25.50 -10.58
CA VAL A 4 33.79 -24.05 -10.85
C VAL A 4 32.46 -23.66 -11.51
N LEU A 5 31.92 -24.53 -12.38
CA LEU A 5 30.58 -24.33 -12.96
C LEU A 5 29.47 -24.44 -11.89
N ALA A 6 29.59 -25.38 -10.94
CA ALA A 6 28.62 -25.52 -9.85
C ALA A 6 28.62 -24.30 -8.91
N LEU A 7 29.79 -23.70 -8.66
CA LEU A 7 29.91 -22.46 -7.89
C LEU A 7 29.32 -21.25 -8.65
N LEU A 8 29.53 -21.17 -9.96
CA LEU A 8 28.97 -20.10 -10.81
C LEU A 8 27.44 -20.17 -10.93
N LEU A 9 26.85 -21.37 -10.94
CA LEU A 9 25.40 -21.55 -10.98
C LEU A 9 24.71 -21.21 -9.65
N LEU A 10 25.38 -21.36 -8.51
CA LEU A 10 24.81 -21.00 -7.20
C LEU A 10 24.78 -19.48 -6.97
N VAL A 11 25.72 -18.74 -7.56
CA VAL A 11 25.82 -17.28 -7.44
C VAL A 11 24.75 -16.55 -8.28
N LEU A 12 24.25 -17.18 -9.36
CA LEU A 12 23.19 -16.59 -10.20
C LEU A 12 21.76 -16.74 -9.67
N GLN A 13 21.53 -17.53 -8.62
CA GLN A 13 20.17 -17.76 -8.09
C GLN A 13 19.70 -16.68 -7.12
N GLY A 14 20.56 -15.74 -6.72
CA GLY A 14 20.33 -14.83 -5.60
C GLY A 14 19.58 -13.52 -5.89
N THR A 15 19.22 -13.18 -7.13
CA THR A 15 18.69 -11.84 -7.47
C THR A 15 17.31 -11.84 -8.13
N LEU A 16 16.45 -12.80 -7.80
CA LEU A 16 15.01 -12.75 -8.13
C LEU A 16 14.13 -12.81 -6.88
N ALA A 17 14.53 -12.14 -5.81
CA ALA A 17 13.58 -11.70 -4.79
C ALA A 17 13.12 -10.30 -5.18
N ALA A 18 11.95 -10.18 -5.82
CA ALA A 18 11.25 -8.90 -5.86
C ALA A 18 11.02 -8.45 -4.41
N GLY A 19 11.80 -7.46 -3.96
CA GLY A 19 11.88 -7.06 -2.57
C GLY A 19 10.53 -6.79 -1.93
N GLU A 20 10.37 -7.29 -0.71
CA GLU A 20 9.27 -6.98 0.20
C GLU A 20 9.13 -5.46 0.26
N VAL A 21 7.98 -4.93 -0.17
CA VAL A 21 7.71 -3.49 -0.04
C VAL A 21 7.32 -3.27 1.41
N PRO A 22 8.19 -2.65 2.25
CA PRO A 22 7.92 -2.52 3.66
C PRO A 22 6.71 -1.61 3.84
N TRP A 23 5.79 -2.01 4.71
CA TRP A 23 4.73 -1.16 5.18
C TRP A 23 5.05 -0.74 6.62
N PRO A 24 4.83 0.53 7.03
CA PRO A 24 4.39 1.68 6.24
C PRO A 24 5.57 2.50 5.65
N MET A 25 5.39 3.06 4.45
CA MET A 25 6.36 3.97 3.80
C MET A 25 5.70 5.31 3.46
N PRO A 26 6.45 6.43 3.40
CA PRO A 26 5.90 7.75 3.05
C PRO A 26 5.26 7.80 1.65
N GLN A 27 5.74 6.98 0.72
CA GLN A 27 5.15 6.78 -0.60
C GLN A 27 5.02 5.29 -0.88
N TRP A 28 3.84 4.87 -1.32
CA TRP A 28 3.62 3.50 -1.77
C TRP A 28 4.10 3.33 -3.22
N PRO A 29 4.78 2.21 -3.54
CA PRO A 29 5.13 1.90 -4.92
C PRO A 29 3.88 1.79 -5.79
N LEU A 30 3.92 2.44 -6.95
CA LEU A 30 2.86 2.34 -7.95
C LEU A 30 2.84 0.95 -8.59
N CYS A 31 1.65 0.49 -8.94
CA CYS A 31 1.46 -0.71 -9.76
C CYS A 31 0.30 -0.54 -10.73
N LYS A 32 0.28 -1.34 -11.80
CA LYS A 32 -0.88 -1.35 -12.70
C LYS A 32 -1.97 -2.23 -12.10
N PRO A 33 -3.26 -1.91 -12.30
CA PRO A 33 -4.38 -2.74 -11.86
C PRO A 33 -4.23 -4.22 -12.24
N ARG A 34 -3.83 -4.49 -13.49
CA ARG A 34 -3.60 -5.84 -14.01
C ARG A 34 -2.55 -6.64 -13.24
N ASP A 35 -1.49 -5.98 -12.75
CA ASP A 35 -0.41 -6.65 -12.01
C ASP A 35 -0.91 -7.13 -10.64
N MET A 36 -1.97 -6.49 -10.14
CA MET A 36 -2.69 -6.85 -8.93
C MET A 36 -3.97 -7.64 -9.21
N GLY A 37 -4.20 -8.14 -10.44
CA GLY A 37 -5.41 -8.88 -10.79
C GLY A 37 -6.71 -8.07 -10.61
N MET A 38 -6.67 -6.76 -10.88
CA MET A 38 -7.81 -5.85 -10.77
C MET A 38 -8.23 -5.32 -12.15
N ASP A 39 -9.53 -5.21 -12.39
CA ASP A 39 -10.09 -4.65 -13.61
C ASP A 39 -10.02 -3.11 -13.60
N GLU A 40 -9.39 -2.52 -14.62
CA GLU A 40 -9.17 -1.07 -14.68
C GLU A 40 -10.48 -0.29 -14.88
N ALA A 41 -11.44 -0.84 -15.62
CA ALA A 41 -12.72 -0.17 -15.89
C ALA A 41 -13.53 -0.01 -14.60
N SER A 42 -13.61 -1.06 -13.78
CA SER A 42 -14.26 -1.06 -12.48
C SER A 42 -13.63 -0.05 -11.52
N LEU A 43 -12.29 0.06 -11.51
CA LEU A 43 -11.61 1.06 -10.68
C LEU A 43 -11.93 2.50 -11.11
N LYS A 44 -11.99 2.76 -12.42
CA LYS A 44 -12.40 4.07 -12.96
C LYS A 44 -13.84 4.39 -12.57
N GLN A 45 -14.75 3.42 -12.69
CA GLN A 45 -16.14 3.59 -12.25
C GLN A 45 -16.23 3.93 -10.75
N ALA A 46 -15.46 3.24 -9.90
CA ALA A 46 -15.39 3.50 -8.47
C ALA A 46 -14.87 4.92 -8.16
N ARG A 47 -13.79 5.35 -8.83
CA ARG A 47 -13.27 6.72 -8.73
C ARG A 47 -14.30 7.75 -9.16
N ASP A 48 -14.94 7.55 -10.31
CA ASP A 48 -15.91 8.49 -10.86
C ASP A 48 -17.14 8.62 -9.97
N TYR A 49 -17.57 7.51 -9.35
CA TYR A 49 -18.60 7.52 -8.32
C TYR A 49 -18.14 8.30 -7.07
N ALA A 50 -16.94 8.03 -6.55
CA ALA A 50 -16.40 8.73 -5.38
C ALA A 50 -16.29 10.25 -5.61
N LEU A 51 -15.88 10.67 -6.81
CA LEU A 51 -15.77 12.07 -7.19
C LEU A 51 -17.11 12.81 -7.21
N LYS A 52 -18.27 12.13 -7.25
CA LYS A 52 -19.58 12.77 -7.04
C LYS A 52 -19.70 13.40 -5.65
N GLY A 53 -19.01 12.85 -4.66
CA GLY A 53 -18.87 13.42 -3.31
C GLY A 53 -17.66 14.34 -3.15
N GLY A 54 -16.86 14.52 -4.20
CA GLY A 54 -15.60 15.26 -4.17
C GLY A 54 -14.47 14.56 -3.39
N GLY A 55 -13.43 15.32 -3.07
CA GLY A 55 -12.32 14.84 -2.24
C GLY A 55 -11.20 14.12 -3.00
N SER A 56 -10.43 13.34 -2.25
CA SER A 56 -9.26 12.59 -2.70
C SER A 56 -9.34 11.15 -2.19
N GLY A 57 -8.60 10.23 -2.82
CA GLY A 57 -8.58 8.85 -2.35
C GLY A 57 -7.50 8.00 -2.99
N PHE A 58 -7.31 6.83 -2.39
CA PHE A 58 -6.35 5.82 -2.77
C PHE A 58 -7.00 4.44 -2.82
N ILE A 59 -6.58 3.61 -3.77
CA ILE A 59 -6.84 2.18 -3.79
C ILE A 59 -5.49 1.47 -3.69
N VAL A 60 -5.29 0.75 -2.60
CA VAL A 60 -4.05 0.06 -2.27
C VAL A 60 -4.31 -1.44 -2.18
N ARG A 61 -3.44 -2.26 -2.75
CA ARG A 61 -3.50 -3.72 -2.65
C ARG A 61 -2.09 -4.29 -2.52
N HIS A 62 -1.90 -5.25 -1.60
CA HIS A 62 -0.59 -5.85 -1.31
C HIS A 62 0.53 -4.81 -1.06
N GLY A 63 0.20 -3.72 -0.34
CA GLY A 63 1.16 -2.64 -0.05
C GLY A 63 1.53 -1.75 -1.24
N ARG A 64 0.84 -1.87 -2.38
CA ARG A 64 1.10 -1.10 -3.61
C ARG A 64 -0.07 -0.22 -3.97
N LEU A 65 0.23 0.97 -4.47
CA LEU A 65 -0.77 1.95 -4.88
C LEU A 65 -1.23 1.66 -6.31
N VAL A 66 -2.48 1.25 -6.43
CA VAL A 66 -3.11 0.85 -7.70
C VAL A 66 -3.74 2.04 -8.40
N MET A 67 -4.41 2.92 -7.65
CA MET A 67 -5.07 4.11 -8.17
C MET A 67 -5.12 5.20 -7.10
N GLN A 68 -4.98 6.45 -7.54
CA GLN A 68 -5.18 7.64 -6.72
C GLN A 68 -6.01 8.68 -7.47
N TRP A 69 -6.72 9.54 -6.73
CA TRP A 69 -7.37 10.72 -7.28
C TRP A 69 -7.36 11.88 -6.28
N GLY A 70 -7.52 13.09 -6.80
CA GLY A 70 -7.46 14.32 -6.02
C GLY A 70 -6.05 14.68 -5.56
N ASP A 71 -5.96 15.62 -4.63
CA ASP A 71 -4.72 16.04 -3.98
C ASP A 71 -4.52 15.24 -2.67
N PRO A 72 -3.47 14.40 -2.57
CA PRO A 72 -3.19 13.62 -1.37
C PRO A 72 -2.67 14.45 -0.19
N GLN A 73 -2.20 15.69 -0.42
CA GLN A 73 -1.72 16.59 0.63
C GLN A 73 -2.84 17.48 1.19
N ARG A 74 -4.01 17.47 0.56
CA ARG A 74 -5.15 18.25 1.02
C ARG A 74 -5.66 17.73 2.37
N ARG A 75 -5.88 18.66 3.29
CA ARG A 75 -6.47 18.35 4.60
C ARG A 75 -7.99 18.35 4.51
N TYR A 76 -8.61 17.42 5.20
CA TYR A 76 -10.06 17.25 5.27
C TYR A 76 -10.52 17.10 6.72
N ASP A 77 -11.72 17.57 7.02
CA ASP A 77 -12.39 17.26 8.27
C ASP A 77 -12.82 15.79 8.27
N LEU A 78 -12.08 14.94 8.98
CA LEU A 78 -12.34 13.48 9.03
C LEU A 78 -13.51 13.08 9.93
N LYS A 79 -14.10 14.03 10.68
CA LYS A 79 -15.26 13.84 11.57
C LYS A 79 -15.15 12.56 12.41
N SER A 80 -16.06 11.59 12.23
CA SER A 80 -16.07 10.36 13.02
C SER A 80 -14.92 9.40 12.73
N SER A 81 -14.22 9.52 11.60
CA SER A 81 -13.06 8.66 11.29
C SER A 81 -11.92 8.85 12.30
N THR A 82 -11.83 10.01 12.96
CA THR A 82 -10.88 10.28 14.05
C THR A 82 -11.02 9.31 15.22
N LYS A 83 -12.19 8.70 15.43
CA LYS A 83 -12.41 7.70 16.50
C LYS A 83 -11.45 6.51 16.39
N SER A 84 -11.14 6.07 15.16
CA SER A 84 -10.20 4.97 14.94
C SER A 84 -8.81 5.28 15.51
N LEU A 85 -8.32 6.50 15.29
CA LEU A 85 -7.05 6.98 15.85
C LEU A 85 -7.09 7.02 17.39
N GLY A 86 -8.21 7.50 17.96
CA GLY A 86 -8.41 7.51 19.41
C GLY A 86 -8.38 6.11 20.02
N PHE A 87 -9.04 5.13 19.40
CA PHE A 87 -9.02 3.75 19.85
C PHE A 87 -7.64 3.10 19.70
N THR A 88 -6.91 3.38 18.61
CA THR A 88 -5.52 2.91 18.49
C THR A 88 -4.64 3.49 19.61
N ALA A 89 -4.75 4.79 19.89
CA ALA A 89 -4.01 5.42 20.98
C ALA A 89 -4.36 4.81 22.34
N MET A 90 -5.64 4.55 22.61
CA MET A 90 -6.09 3.86 23.82
C MET A 90 -5.52 2.43 23.90
N GLY A 91 -5.56 1.68 22.80
CA GLY A 91 -5.00 0.31 22.74
C GLY A 91 -3.51 0.30 23.06
N LEU A 92 -2.75 1.28 22.56
CA LEU A 92 -1.33 1.46 22.90
C LEU A 92 -1.16 1.80 24.40
N ALA A 93 -1.98 2.68 24.96
CA ALA A 93 -1.91 3.03 26.37
C ALA A 93 -2.20 1.83 27.30
N LEU A 94 -3.17 0.99 26.94
CA LEU A 94 -3.48 -0.25 27.65
C LEU A 94 -2.31 -1.24 27.56
N ALA A 95 -1.71 -1.43 26.38
CA ALA A 95 -0.54 -2.29 26.21
C ALA A 95 0.65 -1.82 27.07
N ASP A 96 0.82 -0.51 27.19
CA ASP A 96 1.84 0.14 28.02
C ASP A 96 1.48 0.19 29.52
N ARG A 97 0.28 -0.26 29.93
CA ARG A 97 -0.28 -0.13 31.29
C ARG A 97 -0.31 1.31 31.82
N LYS A 98 -0.66 2.26 30.96
CA LYS A 98 -0.74 3.69 31.27
C LYS A 98 -2.15 4.17 31.63
N VAL A 99 -3.12 3.26 31.63
CA VAL A 99 -4.53 3.44 32.02
C VAL A 99 -5.05 2.16 32.65
#